data_AF-A0A3P6D259-F1
#
_entry.id   AF-A0A3P6D259-F1
#
_cell.length_a   1.000
_cell.length_b   1.000
_cell.length_c   1.000
_cell.angle_alpha   90.00
_cell.angle_beta   90.00
_cell.angle_gamma   90.00
#
_symmetry.space_group_name_H-M   'P 1'
#
loop_
_entity.id
_entity.type
_entity.pdbx_description
1 polymer ?
#
loop_
_entity_poly.entity_id
_entity_poly.type
_entity_poly.pdbx_seq_one_letter_code
_entity_poly.pdbx_strand_id
1 'polypeptide(L)' 'SLKLTHIWVRSDSQVLVRAIDRNRSSSELHRVLSDITGLTSSFIFCFFSFIPRNSNGPADALAKVCLANFVSSRL' A
#
# COMPACT_ATOMS: atom_id res chain seq x y z
N SER A 1 0.20 -16.95 -16.96
CA SER A 1 0.18 -15.66 -16.22
C SER A 1 -1.23 -15.40 -15.75
N LEU A 2 -1.44 -15.08 -14.45
CA LEU A 2 -2.75 -14.67 -13.95
C LEU A 2 -3.08 -13.29 -14.53
N LYS A 3 -4.14 -13.20 -15.35
CA LYS A 3 -4.65 -11.91 -15.86
C LYS A 3 -5.51 -11.22 -14.80
N LEU A 4 -4.88 -10.68 -13.77
CA LEU A 4 -5.57 -9.86 -12.78
C LEU A 4 -5.84 -8.48 -13.38
N THR A 5 -7.08 -8.20 -13.77
CA THR A 5 -7.49 -6.93 -14.36
C THR A 5 -8.20 -6.00 -13.36
N HIS A 6 -8.65 -6.55 -12.24
CA HIS A 6 -9.36 -5.84 -11.19
C HIS A 6 -8.67 -6.09 -9.85
N ILE A 7 -8.37 -5.02 -9.12
CA ILE A 7 -7.73 -5.12 -7.81
C ILE A 7 -8.41 -4.18 -6.80
N TRP A 8 -8.57 -4.69 -5.58
CA TRP A 8 -8.98 -3.90 -4.42
C TRP A 8 -7.90 -3.99 -3.36
N VAL A 9 -7.25 -2.85 -3.11
CA VAL A 9 -6.17 -2.70 -2.14
C VAL A 9 -6.74 -2.08 -0.86
N ARG A 10 -6.51 -2.72 0.28
CA ARG A 10 -7.00 -2.27 1.58
C ARG A 10 -5.82 -1.92 2.48
N SER A 11 -5.90 -0.79 3.17
CA SER A 11 -4.85 -0.31 4.06
C SER A 11 -5.45 0.27 5.33
N ASP A 12 -4.76 0.09 6.46
CA ASP A 12 -5.06 0.76 7.73
C ASP A 12 -4.37 2.14 7.87
N SER A 13 -3.65 2.59 6.84
CA SER A 13 -3.11 3.95 6.79
C SER A 13 -4.11 4.91 6.16
N GLN A 14 -4.92 5.56 7.01
CA GLN A 14 -5.88 6.57 6.55
C GLN A 14 -5.19 7.78 5.86
N VAL A 15 -3.94 8.08 6.23
CA VAL A 15 -3.13 9.13 5.59
C VAL A 15 -2.81 8.73 4.15
N LEU A 16 -2.36 7.51 3.92
CA LEU A 16 -2.02 7.00 2.59
C LEU A 16 -3.25 6.94 1.69
N VAL A 17 -4.35 6.33 2.16
CA VAL A 17 -5.59 6.22 1.36
C VAL A 17 -6.10 7.61 0.96
N ARG A 18 -6.10 8.58 1.89
CA ARG A 18 -6.48 9.96 1.56
C ARG A 18 -5.52 10.66 0.60
N ALA A 19 -4.22 10.35 0.66
CA ALA A 19 -3.23 10.93 -0.25
C ALA A 19 -3.44 10.43 -1.68
N ILE A 20 -3.74 9.14 -1.83
CA ILE A 20 -4.11 8.51 -3.11
C ILE A 20 -5.38 9.17 -3.65
N ASP A 21 -6.46 9.19 -2.88
CA ASP A 21 -7.76 9.71 -3.33
C ASP A 21 -7.72 11.19 -3.73
N ARG A 22 -6.90 12.00 -3.03
CA ARG A 22 -6.84 13.45 -3.25
C ARG A 22 -5.75 13.88 -4.22
N ASN A 23 -4.91 12.94 -4.69
CA ASN A 23 -3.68 13.24 -5.43
C ASN A 23 -2.81 14.32 -4.74
N ARG A 24 -2.83 14.36 -3.39
CA ARG A 24 -2.13 15.38 -2.60
C ARG A 24 -0.81 14.77 -2.09
N SER A 25 0.30 15.11 -2.74
CA SER A 25 1.63 14.68 -2.31
C SER A 25 2.27 15.70 -1.36
N SER A 26 2.70 15.27 -0.17
CA SER A 26 3.92 15.84 0.43
C SER A 26 5.13 15.35 -0.38
N SER A 27 6.24 16.09 -0.37
CA SER A 27 7.43 15.76 -1.19
C SER A 27 7.93 14.32 -1.01
N GLU A 28 7.80 13.76 0.20
CA GLU A 28 8.20 12.38 0.53
C GLU A 28 7.26 11.32 -0.05
N LEU A 29 5.95 11.59 -0.13
CA LEU A 29 4.97 10.69 -0.71
C LEU A 29 4.88 10.79 -2.23
N HIS A 30 5.46 11.83 -2.84
CA HIS A 30 5.35 12.07 -4.28
C HIS A 30 5.86 10.90 -5.13
N ARG A 31 7.02 10.32 -4.78
CA ARG A 31 7.56 9.16 -5.50
C ARG A 31 6.67 7.94 -5.34
N VAL A 32 6.26 7.62 -4.12
CA VAL A 32 5.39 6.47 -3.83
C VAL A 32 4.04 6.60 -4.54
N LEU A 33 3.43 7.79 -4.55
CA LEU A 33 2.18 8.04 -5.26
C LEU A 33 2.34 7.94 -6.79
N SER A 34 3.47 8.39 -7.33
CA SER A 34 3.80 8.21 -8.75
C SER A 34 3.93 6.73 -9.10
N ASP A 35 4.64 5.96 -8.28
CA ASP A 35 4.81 4.51 -8.48
C ASP A 35 3.46 3.78 -8.39
N ILE A 36 2.62 4.12 -7.40
CA ILE A 36 1.24 3.61 -7.29
C ILE A 36 0.46 3.92 -8.56
N THR A 37 0.53 5.16 -9.06
CA THR A 37 -0.17 5.58 -10.29
C THR A 37 0.28 4.74 -11.49
N GLY A 38 1.60 4.56 -11.67
CA GLY A 38 2.16 3.74 -12.75
C GLY A 38 1.80 2.25 -12.64
N LEU A 39 1.69 1.72 -11.43
CA LEU A 39 1.24 0.34 -11.22
C LEU A 39 -0.27 0.20 -11.50
N THR A 40 -1.07 1.19 -11.08
CA THR A 40 -2.53 1.15 -11.27
C THR A 40 -2.94 1.15 -12.74
N SER A 41 -2.15 1.72 -13.65
CA SER A 41 -2.43 1.69 -15.08
C SER A 41 -2.35 0.30 -15.71
N SER A 42 -1.81 -0.70 -14.99
CA SER A 42 -1.81 -2.11 -15.42
C SER A 42 -3.16 -2.80 -15.17
N PHE A 43 -4.08 -2.17 -14.44
CA PHE A 43 -5.39 -2.71 -14.10
C PHE A 43 -6.49 -1.94 -14.84
N ILE A 44 -7.55 -2.66 -15.23
CA ILE A 44 -8.78 -2.04 -15.76
C ILE A 44 -9.50 -1.31 -14.63
N PHE A 45 -9.48 -1.89 -13.43
CA PHE A 45 -10.06 -1.30 -12.24
C PHE A 45 -9.13 -1.45 -11.04
N CYS A 46 -8.89 -0.35 -10.36
CA CYS A 46 -8.11 -0.31 -9.13
C CYS A 46 -8.86 0.54 -8.10
N PHE A 47 -9.08 -0.03 -6.92
CA PHE A 47 -9.75 0.67 -5.82
C PHE A 47 -8.94 0.56 -4.53
N PHE A 48 -8.87 1.66 -3.80
CA PHE A 48 -8.20 1.75 -2.51
C PHE A 48 -9.23 2.08 -1.43
N SER A 49 -9.17 1.38 -0.29
CA SER A 49 -10.03 1.73 0.85
C SER A 49 -9.31 1.62 2.17
N PHE A 50 -9.68 2.51 3.08
CA PHE A 50 -9.28 2.39 4.47
C PHE A 50 -10.00 1.22 5.13
N ILE A 51 -9.28 0.45 5.95
CA ILE A 51 -9.84 -0.51 6.89
C ILE A 51 -9.26 -0.29 8.30
N PRO A 52 -9.99 -0.57 9.38
CA PRO A 52 -9.44 -0.54 10.73
C PRO A 52 -8.21 -1.47 10.89
N ARG A 53 -7.26 -1.09 11.76
CA ARG A 53 -6.02 -1.87 11.99
C ARG A 53 -6.27 -3.31 12.41
N ASN A 54 -7.30 -3.54 13.23
CA ASN A 54 -7.69 -4.89 13.63
C ASN A 54 -8.21 -5.75 12.45
N SER A 55 -8.59 -5.13 11.33
CA SER A 55 -8.96 -5.81 10.08
C SER A 55 -7.78 -6.00 9.12
N ASN A 56 -6.62 -5.39 9.37
CA ASN A 56 -5.40 -5.49 8.54
C ASN A 56 -4.33 -6.42 9.17
N GLY A 57 -4.72 -7.29 10.10
CA GLY A 57 -3.82 -8.13 10.90
C GLY A 57 -2.77 -8.92 10.12
N PRO A 58 -3.13 -9.64 9.03
CA PRO A 58 -2.14 -10.39 8.24
C PRO A 58 -1.03 -9.52 7.65
N ALA A 59 -1.36 -8.33 7.13
CA ALA A 59 -0.38 -7.42 6.56
C ALA A 59 0.52 -6.80 7.64
N ASP A 60 -0.05 -6.42 8.79
CA ASP A 60 0.67 -5.89 9.95
C ASP A 60 1.66 -6.92 10.52
N ALA A 61 1.24 -8.19 10.63
CA ALA A 61 2.08 -9.28 11.08
C ALA A 61 3.28 -9.51 10.13
N LEU A 62 3.03 -9.53 8.82
CA LEU A 62 4.10 -9.69 7.83
C LEU A 62 5.10 -8.52 7.87
N ALA A 63 4.61 -7.28 7.97
CA ALA A 63 5.48 -6.10 8.09
C ALA A 63 6.38 -6.16 9.33
N LYS A 64 5.84 -6.60 10.48
CA LYS A 64 6.60 -6.80 11.72
C LYS A 64 7.68 -7.86 11.58
N VAL A 65 7.37 -8.99 10.94
CA VAL A 65 8.35 -10.05 10.67
C VAL A 65 9.49 -9.54 9.78
N CYS A 66 9.16 -8.83 8.69
CA CYS A 66 10.18 -8.25 7.81
C CYS A 66 11.08 -7.25 8.53
N LEU A 67 10.50 -6.39 9.39
CA LEU A 67 11.27 -5.45 10.19
C LEU A 67 12.21 -6.16 11.16
N ALA A 68 11.71 -7.19 11.88
CA ALA A 68 12.52 -7.97 12.80
C ALA A 68 13.70 -8.65 12.09
N ASN A 69 13.45 -9.27 10.92
CA ASN A 69 14.49 -9.90 10.12
C ASN A 69 15.53 -8.90 9.62
N PHE A 70 15.08 -7.72 9.17
CA PHE A 70 15.98 -6.67 8.71
C PHE A 70 16.88 -6.15 9.84
N VAL A 71 16.31 -5.91 11.03
CA VAL A 71 17.10 -5.52 12.21
C VAL A 71 18.08 -6.62 12.59
N SER A 72 17.65 -7.89 12.60
CA SER A 72 18.53 -9.02 12.90
C SER A 72 19.67 -9.20 11.90
N SER A 73 19.45 -8.90 10.61
CA SER A 73 20.49 -9.01 9.58
C SER A 73 21.56 -7.91 9.63
N ARG A 74 21.35 -6.89 10.46
CA ARG A 74 22.27 -5.75 10.64
C ARG A 74 23.08 -5.82 11.93
N LEU A 75 22.82 -6.84 12.76
CA LEU A 75 23.62 -7.23 13.93
C LEU A 75 24.63 -8.30 13.50
#